data_AF-A0A3M1VU55-F1
#
_entry.id   AF-A0A3M1VU55-F1
#
_cell.length_a   1.000
_cell.length_b   1.000
_cell.length_c   1.000
_cell.angle_alpha   90.00
_cell.angle_beta   90.00
_cell.angle_gamma   90.00
#
_symmetry.space_group_name_H-M   'P 1'
#
loop_
_entity.id
_entity.type
_entity.pdbx_description
1 polymer ?
#
loop_
_entity_poly.entity_id
_entity_poly.type
_entity_poly.pdbx_seq_one_letter_code
_entity_poly.pdbx_strand_id
1 'polypeptide(L)'
;KSVYANIKEAEVSVNAIKDLVEKTVPAAGFMRGCLYLRKKEGLTLVPLLRFGDVALERYKTLHYSGSDPVSDSLFSSVPIKWRGNGITGEMATIVAGGFDDGERTGVLYLELDPAFEERSDYDAITHFNAIKKAVVDCLSGT
;
A
#
# COMPACT_ATOMS: atom_id res chain seq x y z
N LYS A 1 17.09 2.32 10.77
CA LYS A 1 16.53 2.26 12.15
C LYS A 1 15.70 3.52 12.53
N SER A 2 15.12 4.29 11.58
CA SER A 2 14.54 5.62 11.87
C SER A 2 13.03 5.66 12.15
N VAL A 3 12.23 4.74 11.58
CA VAL A 3 10.75 4.83 11.63
C VAL A 3 10.20 4.43 13.01
N TYR A 4 10.81 3.41 13.63
CA TYR A 4 10.37 2.87 14.93
C TYR A 4 10.58 3.83 16.12
N ALA A 5 11.37 4.90 15.99
CA ALA A 5 11.63 5.81 17.10
C ALA A 5 10.43 6.71 17.46
N ASN A 6 9.44 6.81 16.57
CA ASN A 6 8.28 7.68 16.73
C ASN A 6 7.00 6.93 17.12
N ILE A 7 7.07 5.61 17.34
CA ILE A 7 5.90 4.80 17.72
C ILE A 7 5.74 4.93 19.24
N LYS A 8 4.64 5.53 19.67
CA LYS A 8 4.15 5.44 21.05
C LYS A 8 3.07 4.36 21.06
N GLU A 9 3.19 3.41 21.98
CA GLU A 9 2.20 2.36 22.20
C GLU A 9 0.78 2.95 22.22
N ALA A 10 -0.12 2.40 21.41
CA ALA A 10 -1.53 2.77 21.26
C ALA A 10 -1.88 4.08 20.51
N GLU A 11 -0.92 4.86 20.00
CA GLU A 11 -1.21 6.00 19.11
C GLU A 11 -0.66 5.79 17.69
N VAL A 12 -1.52 6.03 16.69
CA VAL A 12 -1.09 6.06 15.28
C VAL A 12 0.01 7.11 15.12
N SER A 13 1.22 6.67 14.80
CA SER A 13 2.35 7.58 14.66
C SER A 13 2.30 8.26 13.29
N VAL A 14 1.66 9.43 13.24
CA VAL A 14 1.55 10.25 12.02
C VAL A 14 2.93 10.58 11.45
N ASN A 15 3.93 10.82 12.30
CA ASN A 15 5.30 11.08 11.88
C ASN A 15 5.96 9.84 11.24
N ALA A 16 5.75 8.65 11.82
CA ALA A 16 6.28 7.41 11.24
C ALA A 16 5.63 7.10 9.89
N ILE A 17 4.31 7.30 9.77
CA ILE A 17 3.60 7.17 8.49
C ILE A 17 4.14 8.17 7.47
N LYS A 18 4.36 9.41 7.87
CA LYS A 18 4.93 10.44 6.99
C LYS A 18 6.33 10.06 6.49
N ASP A 19 7.22 9.64 7.38
CA ASP A 19 8.57 9.19 7.01
C ASP A 19 8.54 7.94 6.11
N LEU A 20 7.62 7.02 6.37
CA LEU A 20 7.40 5.83 5.54
C LEU A 20 6.99 6.23 4.12
N VAL A 21 5.99 7.11 3.99
CA VAL A 21 5.45 7.59 2.72
C VAL A 21 6.46 8.43 1.93
N GLU A 22 7.15 9.36 2.58
CA GLU A 22 8.00 10.34 1.90
C GLU A 22 9.40 9.83 1.60
N LYS A 23 9.90 8.84 2.36
CA LYS A 23 11.30 8.37 2.25
C LYS A 23 11.39 6.89 1.92
N THR A 24 10.74 6.05 2.73
CA THR A 24 10.95 4.60 2.65
C THR A 24 10.33 4.00 1.40
N VAL A 25 9.09 4.36 1.07
CA VAL A 25 8.38 3.83 -0.11
C VAL A 25 9.10 4.21 -1.42
N PRO A 26 9.48 5.48 -1.65
CA PRO A 26 10.28 5.85 -2.83
C PRO A 26 11.66 5.17 -2.87
N ALA A 27 12.37 5.11 -1.74
CA ALA A 27 13.69 4.47 -1.68
C ALA A 27 13.63 2.97 -1.98
N ALA A 28 12.48 2.34 -1.71
CA ALA A 28 12.22 0.96 -2.04
C ALA A 28 11.76 0.74 -3.49
N GLY A 29 11.71 1.78 -4.33
CA GLY A 29 11.41 1.68 -5.76
C GLY A 29 9.93 1.84 -6.12
N PHE A 30 9.07 2.24 -5.19
CA PHE A 30 7.66 2.50 -5.47
C PHE A 30 7.39 4.00 -5.56
N MET A 31 6.78 4.44 -6.66
CA MET A 31 6.60 5.87 -6.93
C MET A 31 5.31 6.44 -6.33
N ARG A 32 4.26 5.62 -6.23
CA ARG A 32 2.96 6.03 -5.71
C ARG A 32 2.13 4.85 -5.24
N GLY A 33 0.98 5.13 -4.63
CA GLY A 33 0.08 4.09 -4.17
C GLY A 33 -1.00 4.58 -3.23
N CYS A 34 -1.76 3.65 -2.66
CA CYS A 34 -2.79 3.95 -1.70
C CYS A 34 -2.99 2.81 -0.71
N LEU A 35 -3.29 3.18 0.53
CA LEU A 35 -3.82 2.29 1.55
C LEU A 35 -5.34 2.36 1.51
N TYR A 36 -5.98 1.22 1.27
CA TYR A 36 -7.42 1.06 1.32
C TYR A 36 -7.82 0.35 2.61
N LEU A 37 -8.87 0.86 3.28
CA LEU A 37 -9.49 0.19 4.42
C LEU A 37 -10.84 -0.40 4.06
N ARG A 38 -11.09 -1.62 4.54
CA ARG A 38 -12.40 -2.25 4.45
C ARG A 38 -13.36 -1.54 5.39
N LYS A 39 -14.51 -1.12 4.87
CA LYS A 39 -15.61 -0.63 5.71
C LYS A 39 -16.31 -1.82 6.39
N LYS A 40 -16.56 -1.73 7.70
CA LYS A 40 -17.26 -2.79 8.48
C LYS A 40 -18.69 -3.02 7.96
N GLU A 41 -19.34 -1.95 7.54
CA GLU A 41 -20.69 -1.93 6.97
C GLU A 41 -20.60 -1.87 5.44
N GLY A 42 -20.26 -3.00 4.81
CA GLY A 42 -20.32 -3.14 3.36
C GLY A 42 -19.20 -3.95 2.71
N LEU A 43 -19.35 -4.17 1.41
CA LEU A 43 -18.35 -4.82 0.57
C LEU A 43 -17.45 -3.79 -0.13
N THR A 44 -16.94 -2.81 0.62
CA THR A 44 -16.16 -1.70 0.08
C THR A 44 -14.79 -1.52 0.71
N LEU A 45 -13.85 -1.10 -0.12
CA LEU A 45 -12.50 -0.64 0.21
C LEU A 45 -12.43 0.87 -0.03
N VAL A 46 -12.16 1.63 1.03
CA VAL A 46 -12.13 3.10 1.01
C VAL A 46 -10.68 3.58 1.08
N PRO A 47 -10.24 4.47 0.17
CA PRO A 47 -8.93 5.10 0.26
C PRO A 47 -8.76 5.84 1.59
N LEU A 48 -7.67 5.56 2.31
CA LEU A 48 -7.34 6.21 3.58
C LEU A 48 -6.09 7.09 3.48
N LEU A 49 -5.05 6.56 2.84
CA LEU A 49 -3.74 7.20 2.76
C LEU A 49 -3.19 7.05 1.35
N ARG A 50 -2.60 8.11 0.81
CA ARG A 50 -1.89 8.09 -0.47
C ARG A 50 -0.38 8.00 -0.27
N PHE A 51 0.30 7.45 -1.26
CA PHE A 51 1.74 7.47 -1.41
C PHE A 51 2.08 8.18 -2.74
N GLY A 52 3.14 8.98 -2.76
CA GLY A 52 3.55 9.71 -3.96
C GLY A 52 2.79 11.02 -4.19
N ASP A 53 2.70 11.44 -5.46
CA ASP A 53 2.26 12.76 -5.93
C ASP A 53 0.77 12.85 -6.29
N VAL A 54 0.08 11.71 -6.38
CA VAL A 54 -1.32 11.64 -6.79
C VAL A 54 -2.25 11.98 -5.64
N ALA A 55 -3.15 12.94 -5.85
CA ALA A 55 -4.14 13.36 -4.86
C ALA A 55 -5.07 12.21 -4.44
N LEU A 56 -5.48 12.18 -3.17
CA LEU A 56 -6.23 11.05 -2.59
C LEU A 56 -7.58 10.84 -3.31
N GLU A 57 -8.20 11.92 -3.78
CA GLU A 57 -9.48 11.96 -4.49
C GLU A 57 -9.45 11.24 -5.84
N ARG A 58 -8.26 10.97 -6.39
CA ARG A 58 -8.09 10.16 -7.59
C ARG A 58 -8.30 8.67 -7.31
N TYR A 59 -8.02 8.22 -6.09
CA TYR A 59 -8.27 6.86 -5.67
C TYR A 59 -9.77 6.69 -5.40
N LYS A 60 -10.40 5.76 -6.12
CA LYS A 60 -11.84 5.50 -6.00
C LYS A 60 -12.10 4.47 -4.92
N THR A 61 -13.22 4.60 -4.22
CA THR A 61 -13.77 3.51 -3.41
C THR A 61 -14.03 2.30 -4.31
N LEU A 62 -13.53 1.14 -3.89
CA LEU A 62 -13.65 -0.10 -4.65
C LEU A 62 -14.72 -0.98 -4.00
N HIS A 63 -15.53 -1.63 -4.83
CA HIS A 63 -16.45 -2.68 -4.40
C HIS A 63 -15.81 -4.03 -4.71
N TYR A 64 -15.44 -4.80 -3.67
CA TYR A 64 -14.75 -6.09 -3.87
C TYR A 64 -15.70 -7.24 -4.23
N SER A 65 -16.94 -6.93 -4.60
CA SER A 65 -17.82 -7.87 -5.33
C SER A 65 -17.49 -7.94 -6.82
N GLY A 66 -16.64 -7.06 -7.35
CA GLY A 66 -16.16 -7.09 -8.73
C GLY A 66 -14.81 -7.81 -8.88
N SER A 67 -14.46 -8.17 -10.11
CA SER A 67 -13.11 -8.66 -10.45
C SER A 67 -12.20 -7.45 -10.68
N ASP A 68 -11.48 -7.08 -9.63
CA ASP A 68 -10.47 -6.03 -9.66
C ASP A 68 -9.25 -6.52 -8.87
N PRO A 69 -8.01 -6.47 -9.41
CA PRO A 69 -6.85 -7.06 -8.76
C PRO A 69 -6.56 -6.49 -7.36
N VAL A 70 -6.91 -5.23 -7.09
CA VAL A 70 -6.77 -4.62 -5.75
C VAL A 70 -7.75 -5.27 -4.80
N SER A 71 -9.00 -5.42 -5.22
CA SER A 71 -10.05 -6.11 -4.47
C SER A 71 -9.72 -7.59 -4.22
N ASP A 72 -9.23 -8.30 -5.23
CA ASP A 72 -8.84 -9.71 -5.12
C ASP A 72 -7.68 -9.90 -4.14
N SER A 73 -6.76 -8.92 -4.07
CA SER A 73 -5.62 -8.98 -3.16
C SER A 73 -6.00 -8.91 -1.68
N LEU A 74 -7.22 -8.45 -1.35
CA LEU A 74 -7.75 -8.42 0.02
C LEU A 74 -7.80 -9.82 0.65
N PHE A 75 -8.14 -10.83 -0.13
CA PHE A 75 -8.32 -12.21 0.32
C PHE A 75 -7.15 -13.13 -0.05
N SER A 76 -6.14 -12.59 -0.74
CA SER A 76 -4.96 -13.34 -1.13
C SER A 76 -3.98 -13.47 0.05
N SER A 77 -3.41 -14.67 0.22
CA SER A 77 -2.34 -14.92 1.19
C SER A 77 -0.98 -14.33 0.77
N VAL A 78 -0.84 -14.00 -0.52
CA VAL A 78 0.38 -13.43 -1.11
C VAL A 78 0.06 -12.14 -1.88
N PRO A 79 0.99 -11.17 -1.95
CA PRO A 79 0.78 -10.00 -2.78
C PRO A 79 0.63 -10.38 -4.26
N ILE A 80 -0.29 -9.72 -4.95
CA ILE A 80 -0.54 -9.87 -6.38
C ILE A 80 0.26 -8.79 -7.12
N LYS A 81 1.08 -9.21 -8.08
CA LYS A 81 1.81 -8.32 -9.00
C LYS A 81 1.24 -8.46 -10.39
N TRP A 82 0.95 -7.34 -11.06
CA TRP A 82 0.49 -7.33 -12.44
C TRP A 82 0.96 -6.07 -13.17
N ARG A 83 0.87 -6.08 -14.49
CA ARG A 83 1.09 -4.91 -15.33
C ARG A 83 -0.25 -4.45 -15.90
N GLY A 84 -0.58 -3.18 -15.72
CA GLY A 84 -1.87 -2.63 -16.13
C GLY A 84 -1.91 -1.11 -16.06
N ASN A 85 -3.08 -0.52 -16.26
CA ASN A 85 -3.25 0.92 -16.13
C ASN A 85 -3.13 1.31 -14.64
N GLY A 86 -2.14 2.14 -14.32
CA GLY A 86 -1.98 2.79 -13.02
C GLY A 86 -3.04 3.86 -12.79
N ILE A 87 -2.95 4.53 -11.64
CA ILE A 87 -3.94 5.53 -11.21
C ILE A 87 -4.01 6.76 -12.14
N THR A 88 -2.92 7.07 -12.82
CA THR A 88 -2.79 8.17 -13.80
C THR A 88 -3.28 7.77 -15.19
N GLY A 89 -3.59 6.49 -15.41
CA GLY A 89 -3.97 5.91 -16.70
C GLY A 89 -2.78 5.41 -17.54
N GLU A 90 -1.55 5.60 -17.09
CA GLU A 90 -0.36 5.07 -17.76
C GLU A 90 -0.12 3.60 -17.41
N MET A 91 0.60 2.87 -18.28
CA MET A 91 0.95 1.48 -18.02
C MET A 91 1.99 1.40 -16.90
N ALA A 92 1.68 0.71 -15.82
CA ALA A 92 2.56 0.55 -14.67
C ALA A 92 2.59 -0.91 -14.20
N THR A 93 3.70 -1.29 -13.56
CA THR A 93 3.77 -2.50 -12.75
C THR A 93 3.23 -2.18 -11.36
N ILE A 94 2.23 -2.94 -10.94
CA ILE A 94 1.49 -2.71 -9.72
C ILE A 94 1.66 -3.92 -8.81
N VAL A 95 1.79 -3.66 -7.51
CA VAL A 95 1.76 -4.69 -6.47
C VAL A 95 0.68 -4.31 -5.46
N ALA A 96 -0.23 -5.25 -5.18
CA ALA A 96 -1.24 -5.08 -4.15
C ALA A 96 -1.29 -6.28 -3.20
N GLY A 97 -1.64 -6.04 -1.94
CA GLY A 97 -1.72 -7.11 -0.96
C GLY A 97 -2.55 -6.73 0.26
N GLY A 98 -3.37 -7.68 0.69
CA GLY A 98 -4.19 -7.58 1.89
C GLY A 98 -3.35 -7.52 3.17
N PHE A 99 -3.92 -6.87 4.18
CA PHE A 99 -3.45 -6.90 5.56
C PHE A 99 -4.65 -6.98 6.52
N ASP A 100 -4.39 -7.55 7.70
CA ASP A 100 -5.30 -7.60 8.83
C ASP A 100 -4.47 -7.48 10.10
N ASP A 101 -4.76 -6.48 10.94
CA ASP A 101 -4.11 -6.26 12.23
C ASP A 101 -5.02 -6.60 13.43
N GLY A 102 -6.18 -7.22 13.17
CA GLY A 102 -7.20 -7.54 14.18
C GLY A 102 -8.19 -6.41 14.42
N GLU A 103 -7.80 -5.15 14.21
CA GLU A 103 -8.69 -3.99 14.32
C GLU A 103 -9.20 -3.51 12.95
N ARG A 104 -8.34 -3.60 11.94
CA ARG A 104 -8.50 -3.10 10.59
C ARG A 104 -8.05 -4.15 9.60
N THR A 105 -8.88 -4.33 8.58
CA THR A 105 -8.54 -5.11 7.39
C THR A 105 -8.48 -4.16 6.19
N GLY A 106 -7.55 -4.38 5.27
CA GLY A 106 -7.41 -3.50 4.12
C GLY A 106 -6.47 -4.05 3.05
N VAL A 107 -6.16 -3.20 2.07
CA VAL A 107 -5.24 -3.49 0.98
C VAL A 107 -4.23 -2.36 0.86
N LEU A 108 -2.94 -2.73 0.76
CA LEU A 108 -1.91 -1.81 0.30
C LEU A 108 -1.76 -1.99 -1.22
N TYR A 109 -1.84 -0.89 -1.96
CA TYR A 109 -1.62 -0.79 -3.40
C TYR A 109 -0.40 0.10 -3.66
N LEU A 110 0.58 -0.37 -4.41
CA LEU A 110 1.76 0.41 -4.81
C LEU A 110 2.09 0.23 -6.30
N GLU A 111 2.49 1.31 -6.95
CA GLU A 111 3.01 1.30 -8.33
C GLU A 111 4.53 1.39 -8.30
N LEU A 112 5.17 0.52 -9.07
CA LEU A 112 6.61 0.44 -9.19
C LEU A 112 7.14 1.53 -10.13
N ASP A 113 8.24 2.16 -9.75
CA ASP A 113 8.99 3.05 -10.62
C ASP A 113 9.61 2.23 -11.78
N PRO A 114 9.36 2.60 -13.06
CA PRO A 114 9.93 1.90 -14.21
C PRO A 114 11.45 1.73 -14.16
N ALA A 115 12.17 2.69 -13.56
CA ALA A 115 13.63 2.62 -13.42
C ALA A 115 14.10 1.46 -12.51
N PHE A 116 13.23 0.97 -11.63
CA PHE A 116 13.48 -0.22 -10.80
C PHE A 116 12.99 -1.50 -11.48
N GLU A 117 11.96 -1.43 -12.33
CA GLU A 117 11.47 -2.58 -13.08
C GLU A 117 12.52 -3.15 -14.04
N GLU A 118 13.35 -2.30 -14.64
CA GLU A 118 14.40 -2.69 -15.59
C GLU A 118 15.60 -3.39 -14.92
N ARG A 119 15.68 -3.41 -13.58
CA ARG A 119 16.77 -4.02 -12.84
C ARG A 119 16.53 -5.52 -12.65
N SER A 120 17.43 -6.35 -13.17
CA SER A 120 17.31 -7.81 -13.10
C SER A 120 17.39 -8.40 -11.68
N ASP A 121 18.00 -7.67 -10.75
CA ASP A 121 18.19 -8.07 -9.35
C ASP A 121 17.10 -7.54 -8.41
N TYR A 122 16.12 -6.79 -8.93
CA TYR A 122 15.11 -6.14 -8.10
C TYR A 122 13.90 -7.05 -7.83
N ASP A 123 13.69 -7.39 -6.56
CA ASP A 123 12.52 -8.15 -6.10
C ASP A 123 11.45 -7.23 -5.50
N ALA A 124 10.48 -6.85 -6.34
CA ALA A 124 9.35 -6.00 -5.95
C ALA A 124 8.50 -6.59 -4.82
N ILE A 125 8.33 -7.92 -4.76
CA ILE A 125 7.45 -8.56 -3.77
C ILE A 125 8.09 -8.52 -2.38
N THR A 126 9.40 -8.75 -2.31
CA THR A 126 10.15 -8.65 -1.04
C THR A 126 10.09 -7.22 -0.48
N HIS A 127 10.36 -6.20 -1.32
CA HIS A 127 10.27 -4.80 -0.90
C HIS A 127 8.84 -4.41 -0.51
N PHE A 128 7.83 -4.85 -1.28
CA PHE A 128 6.43 -4.63 -0.96
C PHE A 128 6.05 -5.21 0.41
N ASN A 129 6.46 -6.44 0.72
CA ASN A 129 6.16 -7.06 2.01
C ASN A 129 6.79 -6.32 3.19
N ALA A 130 8.02 -5.82 3.03
CA ALA A 130 8.69 -5.00 4.04
C ALA A 130 7.93 -3.68 4.29
N ILE A 131 7.50 -2.99 3.23
CA ILE A 131 6.67 -1.78 3.32
C ILE A 131 5.34 -2.11 3.98
N LYS A 132 4.65 -3.17 3.55
CA LYS A 132 3.36 -3.59 4.10
C LYS A 132 3.45 -3.80 5.60
N LYS A 133 4.49 -4.50 6.07
CA LYS A 133 4.74 -4.70 7.50
C LYS A 133 4.96 -3.38 8.22
N ALA A 134 5.78 -2.48 7.67
CA ALA A 134 6.03 -1.17 8.26
C ALA A 134 4.77 -0.30 8.33
N VAL A 135 3.91 -0.34 7.30
CA VAL A 135 2.60 0.35 7.32
C VAL A 135 1.74 -0.18 8.46
N VAL A 136 1.59 -1.50 8.56
CA VAL A 136 0.82 -2.14 9.63
C VAL A 136 1.37 -1.75 11.01
N ASP A 137 2.68 -1.80 11.20
CA ASP A 137 3.31 -1.41 12.48
C ASP A 137 3.03 0.04 12.86
N CYS A 138 3.02 0.95 11.89
CA CYS A 138 2.69 2.36 12.11
C CYS A 138 1.21 2.59 12.43
N LEU A 139 0.33 1.73 11.91
CA LEU A 139 -1.11 1.81 12.14
C LEU A 139 -1.48 1.24 13.51
N SER A 140 -0.90 0.10 13.89
CA SER A 140 -1.27 -0.64 15.11
C SER A 140 -0.66 -0.05 16.38
N GLY A 141 0.27 0.91 16.29
CA GLY A 141 0.87 1.57 17.46
C GLY A 141 1.51 0.55 18.38
N THR A 142 2.54 -0.14 17.88
CA THR A 142 3.25 -1.21 18.63
C THR A 142 3.85 -0.75 19.93
#